data_AF-A0A929SPP9-F1
#
_entry.id   AF-A0A929SPP9-F1
#
_cell.length_a   1.000
_cell.length_b   1.000
_cell.length_c   1.000
_cell.angle_alpha   90.00
_cell.angle_beta   90.00
_cell.angle_gamma   90.00
#
_symmetry.space_group_name_H-M   'P 1'
#
loop_
_entity.id
_entity.type
_entity.pdbx_description
1 polymer ?
#
loop_
_entity_poly.entity_id
_entity_poly.type
_entity_poly.pdbx_seq_one_letter_code
_entity_poly.pdbx_strand_id
1 'polypeptide(L)'
;MLYISYMHALNIPCKLETSGDWHWGAYKWKNFKLLESQNSIFKDYGIEKDKEIPFNKEKFNVANHIRALLDMIEAGYFKEAQGMNNDYICNDKYNLEIFKKVLMLKENKNFNNINKFMLKEYGKKWAEFLRKENLNV
;
A
#
# COMPACT_ATOMS: atom_id res chain seq x y z
N MET A 1 17.22 -0.62 -0.59
CA MET A 1 16.88 -0.28 -1.99
C MET A 1 15.96 0.93 -1.96
N LEU A 2 16.31 1.99 -2.68
CA LEU A 2 15.45 3.16 -2.85
C LEU A 2 14.32 2.86 -3.84
N TYR A 3 13.10 3.29 -3.52
CA TYR A 3 11.91 3.06 -4.35
C TYR A 3 10.85 4.16 -4.20
N ILE A 4 10.04 4.32 -5.23
CA ILE A 4 8.86 5.21 -5.26
C ILE A 4 7.68 4.47 -4.63
N SER A 5 6.91 5.16 -3.78
CA SER A 5 5.75 4.60 -3.08
C SER A 5 4.58 5.60 -3.04
N TYR A 6 3.62 5.37 -2.13
CA TYR A 6 2.44 6.20 -1.89
C TYR A 6 1.62 6.44 -3.17
N MET A 7 0.98 7.61 -3.30
CA MET A 7 0.11 7.95 -4.42
C MET A 7 0.80 7.90 -5.79
N HIS A 8 2.09 8.26 -5.89
CA HIS A 8 2.82 8.15 -7.16
C HIS A 8 2.89 6.70 -7.64
N ALA A 9 3.11 5.75 -6.74
CA ALA A 9 3.14 4.33 -7.08
C ALA A 9 1.75 3.78 -7.46
N LEU A 10 0.66 4.26 -6.85
CA LEU A 10 -0.71 3.90 -7.25
C LEU A 10 -1.07 4.36 -8.68
N ASN A 11 -0.30 5.29 -9.23
CA ASN A 11 -0.50 5.84 -10.56
C ASN A 11 0.42 5.19 -11.62
N ILE A 12 1.18 4.16 -11.25
CA ILE A 12 2.07 3.42 -12.15
C ILE A 12 1.55 1.98 -12.27
N PRO A 13 1.34 1.45 -13.49
CA PRO A 13 0.93 0.06 -13.66
C PRO A 13 1.87 -0.90 -12.92
N CYS A 14 1.33 -1.85 -12.17
CA CYS A 14 2.10 -2.93 -11.53
C CYS A 14 1.63 -4.30 -12.04
N LYS A 15 2.31 -5.38 -11.63
CA LYS A 15 1.99 -6.76 -12.04
C LYS A 15 0.71 -7.31 -11.39
N LEU A 16 0.18 -6.62 -10.38
CA LEU A 16 -1.04 -7.05 -9.71
C LEU A 16 -2.26 -6.69 -10.56
N GLU A 17 -3.22 -7.61 -10.64
CA GLU A 17 -4.57 -7.38 -11.15
C GLU A 17 -5.32 -6.43 -10.19
N THR A 18 -5.06 -5.13 -10.26
CA THR A 18 -5.64 -4.11 -9.37
C THR A 18 -5.91 -2.84 -10.16
N SER A 19 -6.97 -2.12 -9.81
CA SER A 19 -7.32 -0.86 -10.46
C SER A 19 -6.55 0.27 -9.78
N GLY A 20 -5.31 0.60 -10.11
CA GLY A 20 -4.65 1.75 -9.45
C GLY A 20 -5.46 3.07 -9.45
N ASP A 21 -4.86 4.15 -8.99
CA ASP A 21 -5.53 5.46 -8.93
C ASP A 21 -5.76 6.07 -10.34
N TRP A 22 -4.84 5.83 -11.28
CA TRP A 22 -4.90 6.26 -12.68
C TRP A 22 -5.03 7.77 -12.97
N HIS A 23 -4.98 8.63 -11.96
CA HIS A 23 -4.92 10.09 -12.06
C HIS A 23 -3.50 10.65 -12.37
N TRP A 24 -2.67 9.90 -13.09
CA TRP A 24 -1.24 10.22 -13.29
C TRP A 24 -1.01 11.61 -13.92
N GLY A 25 -1.93 12.10 -14.77
CA GLY A 25 -1.85 13.43 -15.37
C GLY A 25 -1.96 14.59 -14.37
N ALA A 26 -2.51 14.36 -13.18
CA ALA A 26 -2.69 15.37 -12.13
C ALA A 26 -1.50 15.44 -11.15
N TYR A 27 -0.57 14.48 -11.19
CA TYR A 27 0.55 14.40 -10.23
C TYR A 27 1.82 15.12 -10.70
N LYS A 28 2.55 15.67 -9.74
CA LYS A 28 3.88 16.26 -9.96
C LYS A 28 4.95 15.17 -9.96
N TRP A 29 5.37 14.74 -11.15
CA TRP A 29 6.37 13.69 -11.37
C TRP A 29 7.83 14.10 -11.18
N LYS A 30 8.09 15.38 -10.85
CA LYS A 30 9.44 15.87 -10.55
C LYS A 30 9.79 15.89 -9.06
N ASN A 31 8.80 15.78 -8.18
CA ASN A 31 8.96 15.93 -6.73
C ASN A 31 8.33 14.74 -5.97
N PHE A 32 8.66 13.51 -6.38
CA PHE A 32 8.26 12.32 -5.63
C PHE A 32 9.29 11.99 -4.54
N LYS A 33 8.82 11.44 -3.43
CA LYS A 33 9.68 11.01 -2.33
C LYS A 33 10.12 9.56 -2.55
N LEU A 34 11.40 9.29 -2.32
CA LEU A 34 11.93 7.93 -2.26
C LEU A 34 11.88 7.41 -0.83
N LEU A 35 11.49 6.15 -0.69
CA LEU A 35 11.60 5.38 0.54
C LEU A 35 12.77 4.40 0.44
N GLU A 36 13.35 4.02 1.58
CA GLU A 36 14.43 3.05 1.66
C GLU A 36 13.90 1.74 2.25
N SER A 37 13.91 0.68 1.44
CA SER A 37 13.27 -0.61 1.76
C SER A 37 13.79 -1.24 3.05
N GLN A 38 15.07 -1.05 3.38
CA GLN A 38 15.68 -1.64 4.57
C GLN A 38 15.13 -1.07 5.88
N ASN A 39 14.58 0.15 5.85
CA ASN A 39 13.98 0.81 7.00
C ASN A 39 12.53 0.37 7.26
N SER A 40 11.91 -0.34 6.31
CA SER A 40 10.54 -0.85 6.46
C SER A 40 10.55 -2.29 6.98
N ILE A 41 9.56 -2.63 7.81
CA ILE A 41 9.30 -4.01 8.23
C ILE A 41 8.99 -4.95 7.04
N PHE A 42 8.52 -4.38 5.93
CA PHE A 42 8.20 -5.13 4.72
C PHE A 42 9.43 -5.45 3.87
N LYS A 43 10.61 -4.86 4.16
CA LYS A 43 11.84 -5.01 3.36
C LYS A 43 11.53 -4.75 1.87
N ASP A 44 11.92 -5.67 0.99
CA ASP A 44 11.75 -5.51 -0.46
C ASP A 44 10.37 -6.00 -0.97
N TYR A 45 9.48 -6.45 -0.08
CA TYR A 45 8.17 -6.95 -0.46
C TYR A 45 7.38 -5.95 -1.30
N GLY A 46 6.86 -6.43 -2.43
CA GLY A 46 6.00 -5.66 -3.32
C GLY A 46 6.72 -4.54 -4.07
N ILE A 47 8.05 -4.48 -4.08
CA ILE A 47 8.78 -3.51 -4.90
C ILE A 47 9.13 -4.14 -6.26
N GLU A 48 8.69 -3.50 -7.33
CA GLU A 48 9.03 -3.85 -8.71
C GLU A 48 10.21 -3.01 -9.19
N LYS A 49 11.14 -3.64 -9.93
CA LYS A 49 12.33 -2.99 -10.46
C LYS A 49 12.10 -2.50 -11.89
N ASP A 50 12.96 -1.58 -12.31
CA ASP A 50 13.09 -1.13 -13.71
C ASP A 50 11.80 -0.58 -14.33
N LYS A 51 10.99 0.12 -13.53
CA LYS A 51 9.73 0.73 -13.95
C LYS A 51 9.98 2.09 -14.57
N GLU A 52 9.22 2.39 -15.61
CA GLU A 52 9.13 3.74 -16.16
C GLU A 52 8.13 4.55 -15.36
N ILE A 53 8.41 5.85 -15.22
CA ILE A 53 7.48 6.79 -14.63
C ILE A 53 7.15 7.90 -15.66
N PRO A 54 5.97 8.52 -15.59
CA PRO A 54 5.62 9.60 -16.49
C PRO A 54 6.65 10.74 -16.50
N PHE A 55 6.95 11.24 -17.70
CA PHE A 55 7.84 12.38 -17.94
C PHE A 55 9.30 12.21 -17.46
N ASN A 56 9.74 10.98 -17.19
CA ASN A 56 11.14 10.66 -16.91
C ASN A 56 11.60 9.46 -17.75
N LYS A 57 12.83 9.52 -18.28
CA LYS A 57 13.43 8.43 -19.08
C LYS A 57 14.20 7.43 -18.22
N GLU A 58 14.52 7.80 -16.98
CA GLU A 58 15.19 6.91 -16.03
C GLU A 58 14.25 5.80 -15.55
N LYS A 59 14.86 4.70 -15.11
CA LYS A 59 14.16 3.56 -14.54
C LYS A 59 14.21 3.63 -13.02
N PHE A 60 13.09 3.30 -12.38
CA PHE A 60 12.94 3.37 -10.92
C PHE A 60 12.45 2.03 -10.36
N ASN A 61 12.80 1.79 -9.10
CA ASN A 61 12.08 0.80 -8.31
C ASN A 61 10.78 1.43 -7.80
N VAL A 62 9.65 0.72 -7.88
CA VAL A 62 8.33 1.26 -7.56
C VAL A 62 7.55 0.21 -6.77
N ALA A 63 6.89 0.64 -5.70
CA ALA A 63 5.94 -0.19 -4.97
C ALA A 63 4.78 -0.62 -5.89
N ASN A 64 4.38 -1.88 -5.82
CA ASN A 64 3.09 -2.30 -6.32
C ASN A 64 1.97 -1.67 -5.46
N HIS A 65 0.73 -1.77 -5.91
CA HIS A 65 -0.36 -1.07 -5.26
C HIS A 65 -0.56 -1.47 -3.79
N ILE A 66 -0.41 -2.77 -3.46
CA ILE A 66 -0.48 -3.23 -2.06
C ILE A 66 0.61 -2.57 -1.22
N ARG A 67 1.86 -2.60 -1.68
CA ARG A 67 2.98 -2.01 -0.93
C ARG A 67 2.83 -0.50 -0.77
N ALA A 68 2.35 0.19 -1.79
CA ALA A 68 2.09 1.62 -1.73
C ALA A 68 1.07 1.97 -0.63
N LEU A 69 -0.01 1.19 -0.54
CA LEU A 69 -1.05 1.35 0.48
C LEU A 69 -0.54 1.00 1.88
N LEU A 70 0.25 -0.07 2.02
CA LEU A 70 0.88 -0.44 3.30
C LEU A 70 1.81 0.67 3.80
N ASP A 71 2.63 1.24 2.92
CA ASP A 71 3.50 2.36 3.29
C ASP A 71 2.67 3.57 3.72
N MET A 72 1.54 3.87 3.04
CA MET A 72 0.66 4.99 3.40
C MET A 72 0.05 4.82 4.80
N ILE A 73 -0.53 3.66 5.10
CA ILE A 73 -1.16 3.43 6.40
C ILE A 73 -0.13 3.35 7.54
N GLU A 74 1.08 2.82 7.28
CA GLU A 74 2.20 2.84 8.24
C GLU A 74 2.62 4.28 8.58
N ALA A 75 2.68 5.15 7.55
CA ALA A 75 3.01 6.57 7.69
C ALA A 75 1.85 7.44 8.25
N GLY A 76 0.63 6.89 8.36
CA GLY A 76 -0.55 7.59 8.85
C GLY A 76 -1.33 8.38 7.80
N TYR A 77 -1.07 8.16 6.51
CA TYR A 77 -1.78 8.77 5.38
C TYR A 77 -3.11 8.05 5.07
N PHE A 78 -3.98 7.97 6.08
CA PHE A 78 -5.26 7.24 5.99
C PHE A 78 -6.27 7.92 5.06
N LYS A 79 -6.18 9.25 4.89
CA LYS A 79 -7.10 10.00 4.03
C LYS A 79 -6.81 9.69 2.56
N GLU A 80 -5.54 9.62 2.21
CA GLU A 80 -5.05 9.29 0.88
C GLU A 80 -5.25 7.81 0.55
N ALA A 81 -5.14 6.92 1.55
CA ALA A 81 -5.38 5.50 1.36
C ALA A 81 -6.88 5.11 1.35
N GLN A 82 -7.80 6.04 1.65
CA GLN A 82 -9.24 5.75 1.67
C GLN A 82 -9.71 5.23 0.32
N GLY A 83 -10.55 4.18 0.32
CA GLY A 83 -10.90 3.47 -0.91
C GLY A 83 -9.92 2.33 -1.22
N MET A 84 -8.99 2.01 -0.32
CA MET A 84 -8.04 0.91 -0.43
C MET A 84 -8.65 -0.35 -1.04
N ASN A 85 -9.79 -0.81 -0.51
CA ASN A 85 -10.43 -2.02 -1.00
C ASN A 85 -11.16 -1.79 -2.33
N ASN A 86 -12.03 -0.79 -2.40
CA ASN A 86 -13.01 -0.66 -3.48
C ASN A 86 -12.54 0.17 -4.68
N ASP A 87 -11.56 1.05 -4.48
CA ASP A 87 -11.12 2.02 -5.50
C ASP A 87 -9.72 1.70 -6.04
N TYR A 88 -8.82 1.14 -5.21
CA TYR A 88 -7.43 0.86 -5.61
C TYR A 88 -7.11 -0.62 -5.84
N ILE A 89 -7.56 -1.49 -4.93
CA ILE A 89 -7.38 -2.93 -5.12
C ILE A 89 -8.50 -3.48 -6.02
N CYS A 90 -9.74 -3.08 -5.78
CA CYS A 90 -10.95 -3.42 -6.55
C CYS A 90 -11.23 -4.93 -6.71
N ASN A 91 -10.64 -5.79 -5.87
CA ASN A 91 -10.95 -7.21 -5.85
C ASN A 91 -10.50 -7.89 -4.55
N ASP A 92 -11.06 -9.07 -4.28
CA ASP A 92 -10.81 -9.80 -3.04
C ASP A 92 -9.60 -10.76 -3.11
N LYS A 93 -8.98 -10.95 -4.28
CA LYS A 93 -7.91 -11.95 -4.52
C LYS A 93 -6.75 -11.78 -3.54
N TYR A 94 -6.46 -10.53 -3.17
CA TYR A 94 -5.31 -10.17 -2.34
C TYR A 94 -5.67 -9.94 -0.86
N ASN A 95 -6.93 -10.11 -0.44
CA ASN A 95 -7.35 -9.79 0.93
C ASN A 95 -6.50 -10.49 1.98
N LEU A 96 -6.28 -11.80 1.83
CA LEU A 96 -5.47 -12.56 2.79
C LEU A 96 -4.03 -12.06 2.87
N GLU A 97 -3.44 -11.72 1.72
CA GLU A 97 -2.08 -11.18 1.65
C GLU A 97 -1.99 -9.82 2.32
N ILE A 98 -2.91 -8.91 1.98
CA ILE A 98 -3.03 -7.58 2.58
C ILE A 98 -3.18 -7.70 4.09
N PHE A 99 -4.09 -8.54 4.57
CA PHE A 99 -4.37 -8.71 6.00
C PHE A 99 -3.16 -9.21 6.77
N LYS A 100 -2.44 -10.20 6.23
CA LYS A 100 -1.20 -10.70 6.83
C LYS A 100 -0.13 -9.61 6.88
N LYS A 101 -0.01 -8.78 5.84
CA LYS A 101 0.97 -7.68 5.81
C LYS A 101 0.61 -6.57 6.79
N VAL A 102 -0.65 -6.14 6.82
CA VAL A 102 -1.15 -5.19 7.82
C VAL A 102 -0.86 -5.70 9.23
N LEU A 103 -1.07 -6.98 9.50
CA LEU A 103 -0.85 -7.55 10.82
C LEU A 103 0.61 -7.51 11.28
N MET A 104 1.58 -7.47 10.35
CA MET A 104 2.99 -7.25 10.70
C MET A 104 3.19 -5.91 11.43
N LEU A 105 2.32 -4.92 11.21
CA LEU A 105 2.36 -3.60 11.86
C LEU A 105 1.75 -3.60 13.27
N LYS A 106 1.42 -4.75 13.87
CA LYS A 106 0.76 -4.81 15.19
C LYS A 106 1.52 -4.11 16.32
N GLU A 107 2.85 -4.09 16.26
CA GLU A 107 3.70 -3.41 17.25
C GLU A 107 3.92 -1.92 16.92
N ASN A 108 3.35 -1.42 15.81
CA ASN A 108 3.42 -0.01 15.46
C ASN A 108 2.54 0.79 16.44
N LYS A 109 3.07 1.88 16.99
CA LYS A 109 2.34 2.80 17.88
C LYS A 109 1.00 3.30 17.30
N ASN A 110 0.89 3.35 15.98
CA ASN A 110 -0.31 3.79 15.26
C ASN A 110 -1.28 2.64 14.94
N PHE A 111 -1.02 1.42 15.40
CA PHE A 111 -1.80 0.24 15.00
C PHE A 111 -3.29 0.36 15.31
N ASN A 112 -3.68 1.05 16.39
CA ASN A 112 -5.09 1.31 16.67
C ASN A 112 -5.79 2.10 15.54
N ASN A 113 -5.09 3.06 14.92
CA ASN A 113 -5.63 3.81 13.78
C ASN A 113 -5.63 2.96 12.51
N ILE A 114 -4.59 2.14 12.31
CA ILE A 114 -4.52 1.17 11.21
C ILE A 114 -5.69 0.17 11.31
N ASN A 115 -5.96 -0.38 12.49
CA ASN A 115 -7.05 -1.32 12.72
C ASN A 115 -8.40 -0.68 12.43
N LYS A 116 -8.65 0.55 12.92
CA LYS A 116 -9.87 1.32 12.60
C LYS A 116 -10.02 1.57 11.10
N PHE A 117 -8.94 1.93 10.44
CA PHE A 117 -8.92 2.12 8.99
C PHE A 117 -9.27 0.81 8.25
N MET A 118 -8.65 -0.30 8.61
CA MET A 118 -8.92 -1.61 8.00
C MET A 118 -10.35 -2.11 8.26
N LEU A 119 -10.91 -1.84 9.45
CA LEU A 119 -12.32 -2.08 9.73
C LEU A 119 -13.25 -1.24 8.86
N LYS A 120 -12.86 0.01 8.51
CA LYS A 120 -13.63 0.84 7.59
C LYS A 120 -13.55 0.32 6.15
N GLU A 121 -12.36 -0.04 5.68
CA GLU A 121 -12.12 -0.44 4.28
C GLU A 121 -12.58 -1.88 3.96
N TYR A 122 -12.41 -2.81 4.89
CA TYR A 122 -12.66 -4.24 4.69
C TYR A 122 -13.75 -4.82 5.60
N GLY A 123 -14.18 -4.09 6.63
CA GLY A 123 -15.32 -4.46 7.48
C GLY A 123 -15.18 -5.85 8.10
N LYS A 124 -16.24 -6.65 7.91
CA LYS A 124 -16.36 -8.01 8.49
C LYS A 124 -15.20 -8.93 8.08
N LYS A 125 -14.68 -8.81 6.85
CA LYS A 125 -13.59 -9.66 6.35
C LYS A 125 -12.33 -9.51 7.20
N TRP A 126 -11.99 -8.27 7.56
CA TRP A 126 -10.86 -7.98 8.43
C TRP A 126 -11.11 -8.44 9.88
N ALA A 127 -12.31 -8.18 10.41
CA ALA A 127 -12.67 -8.62 11.76
C ALA A 127 -12.62 -10.15 11.92
N GLU A 128 -13.13 -10.90 10.94
CA GLU A 128 -13.09 -12.36 10.94
C GLU A 128 -11.66 -12.90 10.83
N PHE A 129 -10.80 -12.23 10.06
CA PHE A 129 -9.38 -12.58 9.97
C PHE A 129 -8.69 -12.43 11.33
N LEU A 130 -8.84 -11.28 12.00
CA LEU A 130 -8.24 -11.06 13.32
C LEU A 130 -8.70 -12.08 14.36
N ARG A 131 -10.00 -12.44 14.33
CA ARG A 131 -10.58 -13.44 15.23
C ARG A 131 -9.97 -14.83 15.03
N LYS A 132 -9.62 -15.20 13.78
CA LYS A 132 -8.95 -16.47 13.46
C LYS A 132 -7.49 -16.48 13.93
N GLU A 133 -6.83 -15.33 13.94
CA GLU A 133 -5.46 -15.17 14.45
C GLU A 133 -5.40 -15.09 15.99
N ASN A 134 -6.53 -15.31 16.69
CA ASN A 134 -6.67 -15.20 18.15
C ASN A 134 -6.26 -13.82 18.71
N LEU A 135 -6.45 -12.77 17.92
CA LEU A 135 -6.15 -11.41 18.32
C LEU A 135 -7.44 -10.72 18.77
N ASN A 136 -7.51 -10.39 20.06
CA ASN A 136 -8.50 -9.45 20.58
C ASN A 136 -7.98 -8.04 20.30
N VAL A 137 -8.42 -7.43 19.19
CA VAL A 137 -8.06 -6.06 18.80
C VAL A 137 -9.29 -5.16 18.85
#